data_AF-A0A2N2RUR6-F1
#
_entry.id   AF-A0A2N2RUR6-F1
#
_cell.length_a   1.000
_cell.length_b   1.000
_cell.length_c   1.000
_cell.angle_alpha   90.00
_cell.angle_beta   90.00
_cell.angle_gamma   90.00
#
_symmetry.space_group_name_H-M   'P 1'
#
loop_
_entity.id
_entity.type
_entity.pdbx_description
1 polymer ?
#
loop_
_entity_poly.entity_id
_entity_poly.type
_entity_poly.pdbx_seq_one_letter_code
_entity_poly.pdbx_strand_id
1 'polypeptide(L)'
;MIQEVRQRTTMRKHGIELRFSAKGATVEGIERAEAAGWAVFEEAGVNPWAAATAAFKLEGELEFGLDPVTEDELKLAKLWHSAEYQAGLAYFGAEESDITPWHAYDLELVR
;
A
#
# COMPACT_ATOMS: atom_id res chain seq x y z
N MET A 1 6.40 24.34 -13.95
CA MET A 1 5.89 23.20 -14.74
C MET A 1 6.91 22.05 -14.81
N ILE A 2 7.48 21.62 -13.67
CA ILE A 2 8.52 20.55 -13.58
C ILE A 2 8.17 19.52 -12.50
N GLN A 3 7.14 19.77 -11.67
CA GLN A 3 6.79 18.89 -10.54
C GLN A 3 6.00 17.65 -10.97
N GLU A 4 5.11 17.73 -11.96
CA GLU A 4 4.30 16.59 -12.44
C GLU A 4 5.15 15.48 -13.09
N VAL A 5 6.25 15.83 -13.75
CA VAL A 5 7.11 14.84 -14.42
C VAL A 5 7.91 14.02 -13.42
N ARG A 6 8.36 14.61 -12.31
CA ARG A 6 9.09 13.86 -11.27
C ARG A 6 8.19 12.86 -10.56
N GLN A 7 6.96 13.24 -10.22
CA GLN A 7 6.00 12.36 -9.54
C GLN A 7 5.65 11.11 -10.35
N ARG A 8 5.35 11.25 -11.65
CA ARG A 8 5.12 10.08 -12.53
C ARG A 8 6.36 9.21 -12.74
N THR A 9 7.57 9.77 -12.57
CA THR A 9 8.84 9.05 -12.76
C THR A 9 9.20 8.22 -11.52
N THR A 10 8.88 8.69 -10.31
CA THR A 10 9.07 7.91 -9.08
C THR A 10 8.07 6.75 -8.96
N MET A 11 6.81 6.94 -9.38
CA MET A 11 5.78 5.88 -9.39
C MET A 11 6.14 4.63 -10.20
N ARG A 12 7.19 4.67 -11.03
CA ARG A 12 7.63 3.57 -11.91
C ARG A 12 9.07 3.14 -11.66
N LYS A 13 9.68 3.53 -10.53
CA LYS A 13 11.04 3.10 -10.20
C LYS A 13 11.01 1.57 -10.11
N HIS A 14 11.64 0.89 -11.06
CA HIS A 14 11.70 -0.58 -11.25
C HIS A 14 10.54 -1.27 -11.99
N GLY A 15 9.62 -0.52 -12.62
CA GLY A 15 8.50 -1.13 -13.37
C GLY A 15 7.48 -1.80 -12.46
N ILE A 16 7.25 -1.21 -11.28
CA ILE A 16 6.30 -1.67 -10.28
C ILE A 16 5.28 -0.55 -10.13
N GLU A 17 4.00 -0.89 -10.18
CA GLU A 17 2.87 0.00 -9.95
C GLU A 17 2.16 -0.42 -8.67
N LEU A 18 1.75 0.55 -7.85
CA LEU A 18 0.84 0.33 -6.73
C LEU A 18 -0.56 0.64 -7.25
N ARG A 19 -1.49 -0.31 -7.11
CA ARG A 19 -2.87 -0.13 -7.58
C ARG A 19 -3.82 -0.11 -6.41
N PHE A 20 -4.65 0.91 -6.35
CA PHE A 20 -5.73 1.01 -5.37
C PHE A 20 -7.06 0.68 -6.04
N SER A 21 -7.85 -0.21 -5.41
CA SER A 21 -9.19 -0.52 -5.88
C SER A 21 -10.20 -0.31 -4.75
N ALA A 22 -11.32 0.34 -5.05
CA ALA A 22 -12.44 0.49 -4.12
C ALA A 22 -13.76 0.54 -4.90
N LYS A 23 -14.85 0.06 -4.29
CA LYS A 23 -16.17 0.09 -4.93
C LYS A 23 -16.64 1.53 -5.11
N GLY A 24 -16.98 1.90 -6.36
CA GLY A 24 -17.42 3.26 -6.68
C GLY A 24 -16.29 4.28 -6.80
N ALA A 25 -15.04 3.82 -6.92
CA ALA A 25 -13.87 4.68 -7.02
C ALA A 25 -13.86 5.60 -8.23
N THR A 26 -13.63 6.88 -7.97
CA THR A 26 -13.29 7.87 -9.00
C THR A 26 -11.80 7.77 -9.33
N VAL A 27 -11.43 8.10 -10.57
CA VAL A 27 -10.03 8.10 -11.01
C VAL A 27 -9.17 8.99 -10.11
N GLU A 28 -9.63 10.20 -9.79
CA GLU A 28 -8.92 11.13 -8.91
C GLU A 28 -8.77 10.59 -7.48
N GLY A 29 -9.74 9.81 -7.00
CA GLY A 29 -9.67 9.15 -5.70
C GLY A 29 -8.59 8.07 -5.68
N ILE A 30 -8.55 7.24 -6.73
CA ILE A 30 -7.53 6.19 -6.91
C ILE A 30 -6.14 6.82 -6.96
N GLU A 31 -5.94 7.85 -7.77
CA GLU A 31 -4.63 8.51 -7.91
C GLU A 31 -4.13 9.09 -6.58
N ARG A 32 -5.02 9.65 -5.74
CA ARG A 32 -4.65 10.13 -4.40
C ARG A 32 -4.28 8.98 -3.46
N ALA A 33 -5.04 7.89 -3.50
CA ALA A 33 -4.81 6.72 -2.65
C ALA A 33 -3.47 6.05 -2.98
N GLU A 34 -3.19 5.83 -4.26
CA GLU A 34 -1.93 5.27 -4.73
C GLU A 34 -0.74 6.17 -4.35
N ALA A 35 -0.88 7.50 -4.52
CA ALA A 35 0.16 8.43 -4.12
C ALA A 35 0.44 8.41 -2.61
N ALA A 36 -0.61 8.29 -1.78
CA ALA A 36 -0.47 8.20 -0.32
C ALA A 36 0.18 6.89 0.12
N GLY A 37 -0.21 5.75 -0.46
CA GLY A 37 0.43 4.46 -0.21
C GLY A 37 1.91 4.47 -0.62
N TRP A 38 2.24 5.06 -1.77
CA TRP A 38 3.63 5.21 -2.21
C TRP A 38 4.49 6.06 -1.27
N ALA A 39 3.93 7.14 -0.74
CA ALA A 39 4.67 8.05 0.16
C ALA A 39 5.22 7.32 1.39
N VAL A 40 4.50 6.31 1.92
CA VAL A 40 4.95 5.48 3.04
C VAL A 40 6.26 4.74 2.71
N PHE A 41 6.35 4.15 1.52
CA PHE A 41 7.55 3.44 1.09
C PHE A 41 8.71 4.38 0.75
N GLU A 42 8.41 5.54 0.15
CA GLU A 42 9.41 6.56 -0.15
C GLU A 42 10.03 7.14 1.13
N GLU A 43 9.22 7.45 2.14
CA GLU A 43 9.68 7.97 3.43
C GLU A 43 10.53 6.95 4.18
N ALA A 44 10.12 5.68 4.16
CA ALA A 44 10.87 4.61 4.80
C ALA A 44 12.14 4.18 4.01
N GLY A 45 12.28 4.58 2.75
CA GLY A 45 13.36 4.13 1.87
C GLY A 45 13.32 2.63 1.58
N VAL A 46 12.12 2.03 1.58
CA VAL A 46 11.91 0.58 1.45
C VAL A 46 11.32 0.24 0.08
N ASN A 47 11.69 -0.91 -0.47
CA ASN A 47 11.07 -1.46 -1.67
C ASN A 47 9.67 -2.04 -1.33
N PRO A 48 8.59 -1.59 -1.98
CA PRO A 48 7.24 -2.09 -1.74
C PRO A 48 7.12 -3.62 -1.88
N TRP A 49 7.87 -4.27 -2.79
CA TRP A 49 7.83 -5.73 -2.94
C TRP A 49 8.28 -6.47 -1.69
N ALA A 50 9.30 -5.96 -1.01
CA ALA A 50 9.79 -6.56 0.23
C ALA A 50 8.73 -6.44 1.33
N ALA A 51 8.02 -5.31 1.39
CA ALA A 51 6.92 -5.09 2.31
C ALA A 51 5.71 -6.01 1.99
N ALA A 52 5.27 -6.07 0.73
CA ALA A 52 4.17 -6.92 0.29
C ALA A 52 4.42 -8.41 0.55
N THR A 53 5.65 -8.87 0.26
CA THR A 53 6.03 -10.28 0.48
C THR A 53 6.03 -10.62 1.96
N ALA A 54 6.50 -9.70 2.81
CA ALA A 54 6.49 -9.89 4.26
C ALA A 54 5.06 -9.90 4.82
N ALA A 55 4.16 -9.05 4.31
CA ALA A 55 2.75 -9.05 4.68
C ALA A 55 2.06 -10.36 4.30
N PHE A 56 2.25 -10.84 3.07
CA PHE A 56 1.72 -12.12 2.63
C PHE A 56 2.21 -13.29 3.49
N LYS A 57 3.49 -13.29 3.89
CA LYS A 57 4.03 -14.31 4.79
C LYS A 57 3.39 -14.23 6.18
N LEU A 58 3.22 -13.03 6.74
CA LEU A 58 2.57 -12.82 8.04
C LEU A 58 1.12 -13.32 8.02
N GLU A 59 0.36 -13.03 6.97
CA GLU A 59 -1.01 -13.55 6.79
C GLU A 59 -1.01 -15.08 6.76
N GLY A 60 -0.07 -15.68 6.01
CA GLY A 60 0.10 -17.13 5.97
C GLY A 60 0.42 -17.75 7.34
N GLU A 61 1.28 -17.11 8.13
CA GLU A 61 1.56 -17.55 9.51
C GLU A 61 0.30 -17.44 10.40
N LEU A 62 -0.40 -16.31 10.36
CA LEU A 62 -1.56 -16.06 11.23
C LEU A 62 -2.77 -16.93 10.87
N GLU A 63 -3.03 -17.14 9.59
CA GLU A 63 -4.20 -17.88 9.12
C GLU A 63 -3.98 -19.40 9.13
N PHE A 64 -2.78 -19.86 8.77
CA PHE A 64 -2.51 -21.28 8.55
C PHE A 64 -1.38 -21.87 9.40
N GLY A 65 -0.71 -21.06 10.23
CA GLY A 65 0.42 -21.51 11.05
C GLY A 65 1.62 -21.95 10.20
N LEU A 66 1.88 -21.25 9.09
CA LEU A 66 3.05 -21.47 8.22
C LEU A 66 4.37 -21.04 8.90
N ASP A 67 5.42 -20.87 8.10
CA ASP A 67 6.76 -20.48 8.55
C ASP A 67 6.72 -19.18 9.38
N PRO A 68 7.32 -19.17 10.58
CA PRO A 68 7.37 -17.99 11.42
C PRO A 68 7.99 -16.78 10.71
N VAL A 69 7.41 -15.60 10.92
CA VAL A 69 8.02 -14.34 10.51
C VAL A 69 9.11 -13.91 11.48
N THR A 70 10.19 -13.37 10.91
CA THR A 70 11.24 -12.69 11.65
C THR A 70 10.81 -11.29 12.11
N GLU A 71 11.53 -10.68 13.04
CA GLU A 71 11.26 -9.31 13.47
C GLU A 71 11.37 -8.29 12.32
N ASP A 72 12.29 -8.51 11.38
CA ASP A 72 12.48 -7.61 10.23
C ASP A 72 11.36 -7.79 9.20
N GLU A 73 10.89 -9.02 8.95
CA GLU A 73 9.68 -9.28 8.17
C GLU A 73 8.45 -8.65 8.82
N LEU A 74 8.32 -8.72 10.15
CA LEU A 74 7.22 -8.07 10.86
C LEU A 74 7.24 -6.54 10.70
N LYS A 75 8.41 -5.91 10.68
CA LYS A 75 8.53 -4.46 10.41
C LYS A 75 8.11 -4.12 8.98
N LEU A 76 8.53 -4.94 8.01
CA LEU A 76 8.17 -4.78 6.60
C LEU A 76 6.67 -4.99 6.36
N ALA A 77 6.05 -5.99 6.98
CA ALA A 77 4.62 -6.24 6.93
C ALA A 77 3.82 -5.06 7.52
N LYS A 78 4.25 -4.51 8.66
CA LYS A 78 3.64 -3.31 9.24
C LYS A 78 3.71 -2.10 8.32
N LEU A 79 4.80 -1.97 7.56
CA LEU A 79 4.95 -0.89 6.58
C LEU A 79 3.97 -1.06 5.41
N TRP A 80 3.76 -2.28 4.95
CA TRP A 80 2.73 -2.60 3.95
C TRP A 80 1.34 -2.21 4.42
N HIS A 81 0.93 -2.67 5.61
CA HIS A 81 -0.38 -2.31 6.17
C HIS A 81 -0.52 -0.81 6.47
N SER A 82 0.59 -0.13 6.78
CA SER A 82 0.58 1.34 6.91
C SER A 82 0.30 2.01 5.57
N ALA A 83 0.84 1.49 4.46
CA ALA A 83 0.56 1.99 3.12
C ALA A 83 -0.91 1.76 2.73
N GLU A 84 -1.47 0.58 3.01
CA GLU A 84 -2.90 0.28 2.85
C GLU A 84 -3.77 1.27 3.61
N TYR A 85 -3.44 1.50 4.88
CA TYR A 85 -4.17 2.43 5.75
C TYR A 85 -4.10 3.88 5.23
N GLN A 86 -2.91 4.36 4.81
CA GLN A 86 -2.77 5.71 4.25
C GLN A 86 -3.50 5.86 2.91
N ALA A 87 -3.50 4.83 2.07
CA ALA A 87 -4.26 4.82 0.83
C ALA A 87 -5.78 4.89 1.10
N GLY A 88 -6.27 4.09 2.06
CA GLY A 88 -7.65 4.14 2.53
C GLY A 88 -8.05 5.52 3.08
N LEU A 89 -7.21 6.11 3.93
CA LEU A 89 -7.42 7.47 4.46
C LEU A 89 -7.49 8.53 3.36
N ALA A 90 -6.62 8.45 2.36
CA ALA A 90 -6.59 9.41 1.26
C ALA A 90 -7.82 9.29 0.33
N TYR A 91 -8.45 8.12 0.29
CA TYR A 91 -9.64 7.86 -0.50
C TYR A 91 -10.94 8.20 0.25
N PHE A 92 -11.15 7.62 1.45
CA PHE A 92 -12.39 7.75 2.24
C PHE A 92 -12.40 8.97 3.18
N GLY A 93 -11.23 9.52 3.52
CA GLY A 93 -11.09 10.47 4.62
C GLY A 93 -11.16 9.80 5.99
N ALA A 94 -10.71 10.51 7.03
CA ALA A 94 -10.50 9.96 8.37
C ALA A 94 -11.78 9.48 9.07
N GLU A 95 -12.94 10.09 8.78
CA GLU A 95 -14.21 9.71 9.42
C GLU A 95 -14.81 8.43 8.83
N GLU A 96 -14.52 8.13 7.56
CA GLU A 96 -15.10 6.99 6.84
C GLU A 96 -14.13 5.80 6.78
N SER A 97 -12.81 6.03 6.92
CA SER A 97 -11.80 4.95 7.04
C SER A 97 -11.96 4.09 8.29
N ASP A 98 -12.44 4.66 9.40
CA ASP A 98 -12.59 3.94 10.69
C ASP A 98 -13.78 2.96 10.70
N ILE A 99 -14.71 3.12 9.77
CA ILE A 99 -15.92 2.30 9.64
C ILE A 99 -15.96 1.47 8.36
N THR A 100 -15.02 1.72 7.44
CA THR A 100 -14.93 1.00 6.18
C THR A 100 -14.33 -0.39 6.44
N PRO A 101 -15.04 -1.48 6.13
CA PRO A 101 -14.51 -2.83 6.29
C PRO A 101 -13.18 -2.97 5.56
N TRP A 102 -12.22 -3.68 6.14
CA TRP A 102 -10.90 -3.96 5.53
C TRP A 102 -10.97 -4.66 4.16
N HIS A 103 -12.12 -5.24 3.79
CA HIS A 103 -12.36 -5.82 2.45
C HIS A 103 -13.05 -4.86 1.45
N ALA A 104 -13.27 -3.60 1.81
CA ALA A 104 -13.97 -2.64 0.95
C ALA A 104 -13.04 -1.96 -0.06
N TYR A 105 -11.74 -2.09 0.13
CA TYR A 105 -10.70 -1.65 -0.78
C TYR A 105 -9.50 -2.60 -0.73
N ASP A 106 -8.65 -2.51 -1.74
CA ASP A 106 -7.44 -3.32 -1.86
C ASP A 106 -6.28 -2.48 -2.42
N LEU A 107 -5.06 -2.83 -2.02
CA LEU A 107 -3.82 -2.24 -2.49
C LEU A 107 -2.94 -3.36 -3.05
N GLU A 108 -2.61 -3.29 -4.33
CA GLU A 108 -1.87 -4.36 -5.02
C GLU A 108 -0.56 -3.84 -5.62
N LEU A 109 0.44 -4.73 -5.75
CA LEU A 109 1.60 -4.48 -6.61
C LEU A 109 1.39 -5.13 -7.98
N VAL A 110 1.56 -4.35 -9.04
CA VAL A 110 1.45 -4.80 -10.43
C VAL A 110 2.73 -4.49 -11.20
N ARG A 111 3.04 -5.31 -12.21
CA ARG A 111 4.21 -5.20 -13.09
C ARG A 111 3.80 -5.04 -14.56
#